data_AF-A0AA88CS88-F1
#
_entry.id   AF-A0AA88CS88-F1
#
_cell.length_a   1.000
_cell.length_b   1.000
_cell.length_c   1.000
_cell.angle_alpha   90.00
_cell.angle_beta   90.00
_cell.angle_gamma   90.00
#
_symmetry.space_group_name_H-M   'P 1'
#
loop_
_entity.id
_entity.type
_entity.pdbx_description
1 polymer ?
#
loop_
_entity_poly.entity_id
_entity_poly.type
_entity_poly.pdbx_seq_one_letter_code
_entity_poly.pdbx_strand_id
1 'polypeptide(L)' 'MAWTWAVVAIIIAVVYSLRANLSKSKKNLKKLPPGPKGFPLFGSLHLLGKLPHHDLQKLAKQYGPIMHMRLGLIPTIVVS' A
#
# COMPACT_ATOMS: atom_id res chain seq x y z
N MET A 1 11.91 -30.02 -19.34
CA MET A 1 12.85 -28.93 -19.00
C MET A 1 12.44 -27.54 -19.52
N ALA A 2 11.53 -27.38 -20.49
CA ALA A 2 11.17 -26.05 -21.04
C ALA A 2 10.20 -25.22 -20.19
N TRP A 3 9.32 -25.85 -19.40
CA TRP A 3 8.31 -25.15 -18.59
C TRP A 3 8.89 -24.35 -17.42
N THR A 4 10.08 -24.69 -16.93
CA THR A 4 10.73 -23.95 -15.84
C THR A 4 11.03 -22.51 -16.25
N TRP A 5 11.50 -22.31 -17.50
CA TRP A 5 11.76 -20.98 -18.05
C TRP A 5 10.48 -20.16 -18.21
N ALA A 6 9.38 -20.78 -18.61
CA ALA A 6 8.07 -20.12 -18.69
C ALA A 6 7.58 -19.66 -17.31
N VAL A 7 7.71 -20.50 -16.29
CA VAL A 7 7.34 -20.15 -14.90
C VAL A 7 8.20 -19.00 -14.37
N VAL A 8 9.51 -19.05 -14.61
CA VAL A 8 10.43 -17.98 -14.19
C VAL A 8 10.09 -16.65 -14.90
N ALA A 9 9.80 -16.69 -16.20
CA ALA A 9 9.39 -15.50 -16.95
C ALA A 9 8.08 -14.88 -16.42
N ILE A 10 7.09 -15.71 -16.07
CA ILE A 10 5.82 -15.26 -15.47
C ILE A 10 6.06 -14.60 -14.11
N ILE A 11 6.88 -15.21 -13.24
CA ILE A 11 7.21 -14.63 -11.93
C ILE A 11 7.90 -13.27 -12.09
N ILE A 12 8.87 -13.16 -13.00
CA ILE A 12 9.57 -11.89 -13.27
C ILE A 12 8.59 -10.83 -13.81
N ALA A 13 7.70 -11.20 -14.72
CA ALA A 13 6.69 -10.29 -15.28
C ALA A 13 5.69 -9.80 -14.21
N VAL A 14 5.28 -10.68 -13.30
CA VAL A 14 4.43 -10.32 -12.16
C VAL A 14 5.17 -9.38 -11.21
N VAL A 15 6.42 -9.68 -10.86
CA VAL A 15 7.24 -8.81 -9.99
C VAL A 15 7.45 -7.44 -10.64
N TYR A 16 7.73 -7.37 -11.94
CA TYR A 16 7.90 -6.12 -12.67
C TYR A 16 6.60 -5.30 -12.70
N SER A 17 5.47 -5.96 -12.97
CA SER A 17 4.13 -5.34 -12.96
C SER A 17 3.76 -4.78 -11.58
N LEU A 18 4.05 -5.51 -10.51
CA LEU A 18 3.86 -5.04 -9.14
C LEU A 18 4.74 -3.81 -8.86
N ARG A 19 6.04 -3.86 -9.16
CA ARG A 19 6.96 -2.73 -8.97
C ARG A 19 6.54 -1.47 -9.74
N ALA A 20 6.10 -1.63 -11.00
CA ALA A 20 5.65 -0.52 -11.84
C ALA A 20 4.39 0.16 -11.25
N ASN A 21 3.43 -0.61 -10.76
CA ASN A 21 2.22 -0.08 -10.12
C ASN A 21 2.52 0.62 -8.78
N LEU A 22 3.44 0.08 -7.97
CA LEU A 22 3.89 0.74 -6.74
C LEU A 22 4.63 2.07 -7.03
N SER A 23 5.40 2.14 -8.12
CA SER A 23 6.12 3.35 -8.52
C SER A 23 5.19 4.47 -9.03
N LYS A 24 4.12 4.13 -9.76
CA LYS A 24 3.11 5.12 -10.18
C LYS A 24 2.44 5.80 -8.99
N SER A 25 2.21 5.08 -7.90
CA SER A 25 1.68 5.66 -6.66
C SER A 25 2.61 6.69 -6.02
N LYS A 26 3.93 6.61 -6.27
CA LYS A 26 4.90 7.57 -5.72
C LYS A 26 4.91 8.93 -6.41
N LYS A 27 4.47 9.04 -7.67
CA LYS A 27 4.53 10.31 -8.42
C LYS A 27 3.58 11.39 -7.88
N ASN A 28 2.56 11.01 -7.10
CA ASN A 28 1.66 11.96 -6.42
C ASN A 28 2.09 12.31 -4.98
N LEU A 29 3.22 11.81 -4.46
CA LEU A 29 3.65 12.09 -3.07
C LEU A 29 3.90 13.57 -2.75
N LYS A 30 4.01 14.45 -3.75
CA LYS A 30 4.31 15.87 -3.52
C LYS A 30 3.14 16.67 -2.91
N LYS A 31 1.91 16.13 -2.86
CA LYS A 31 0.72 16.83 -2.35
C LYS A 31 -0.14 16.04 -1.35
N LEU A 32 0.16 14.76 -1.11
CA LEU A 32 -0.61 13.98 -0.15
C LEU A 32 -0.03 14.14 1.27
N PRO A 33 -0.88 14.14 2.30
CA PRO A 33 -0.40 14.12 3.69
C PRO A 33 0.46 12.88 3.94
N PRO A 34 1.33 12.88 4.96
CA PRO A 34 2.13 11.71 5.34
C PRO A 34 1.25 10.47 5.56
N GLY A 35 1.79 9.26 5.41
CA GLY A 35 0.99 8.07 5.67
C GLY A 35 1.64 6.74 5.29
N PRO A 36 1.12 5.62 5.83
CA PRO A 36 1.69 4.30 5.65
C PRO A 36 1.47 3.78 4.22
N LYS A 37 2.52 3.18 3.65
CA LYS A 37 2.49 2.59 2.31
C LYS A 37 1.71 1.29 2.33
N GLY A 38 0.64 1.22 1.54
CA GLY A 38 -0.16 0.02 1.34
C GLY A 38 0.32 -0.86 0.18
N PHE A 39 -0.07 -2.13 0.21
CA PHE A 39 0.06 -3.06 -0.90
C PHE A 39 -0.84 -2.65 -2.08
N PRO A 40 -0.52 -3.06 -3.32
CA PRO A 40 -1.27 -2.63 -4.51
C PRO A 40 -2.74 -3.07 -4.54
N LEU A 41 -3.10 -4.18 -3.88
CA LEU A 41 -4.48 -4.70 -3.84
C LEU A 41 -5.17 -4.51 -2.48
N PHE A 42 -4.48 -4.83 -1.39
CA PHE A 42 -5.03 -4.73 -0.03
C PHE A 42 -4.83 -3.35 0.60
N GLY A 43 -4.04 -2.47 -0.03
CA GLY A 43 -3.64 -1.22 0.59
C GLY A 43 -2.95 -1.47 1.92
N SER A 44 -3.27 -0.63 2.89
CA SER A 44 -2.78 -0.62 4.26
C SER A 44 -3.69 -1.39 5.22
N LEU A 45 -4.69 -2.15 4.71
CA LEU A 45 -5.60 -2.94 5.55
C LEU A 45 -4.87 -3.93 6.46
N HIS A 46 -3.69 -4.40 6.06
CA HIS A 46 -2.86 -5.28 6.88
C HIS A 46 -2.43 -4.65 8.22
N LEU A 47 -2.47 -3.31 8.33
CA LEU A 47 -2.16 -2.58 9.55
C LEU A 47 -3.34 -2.47 10.52
N LEU A 48 -4.54 -2.85 10.09
CA LEU A 48 -5.77 -2.78 10.89
C LEU A 48 -6.09 -4.18 11.41
N GLY A 49 -6.13 -4.32 12.74
CA GLY A 49 -6.54 -5.53 13.43
C GLY A 49 -8.01 -5.53 13.81
N LYS A 50 -8.34 -6.27 14.88
CA LYS A 50 -9.72 -6.37 15.42
C LYS A 50 -10.31 -5.03 15.86
N LEU A 51 -9.46 -4.08 16.26
CA LEU A 51 -9.86 -2.78 16.81
C LEU A 51 -9.26 -1.66 15.95
N PRO A 52 -9.87 -1.36 14.79
CA PRO A 52 -9.29 -0.46 13.80
C PRO A 52 -9.09 0.96 14.34
N HIS A 53 -9.94 1.44 15.25
CA HIS A 53 -9.81 2.76 15.87
C HIS A 53 -8.51 2.89 16.68
N HIS A 54 -8.09 1.85 17.40
CA HIS A 54 -6.86 1.89 18.19
C HIS A 54 -5.62 1.83 17.29
N ASP A 55 -5.67 1.03 16.22
CA ASP A 55 -4.59 0.93 15.25
C ASP A 55 -4.46 2.24 14.45
N LEU A 56 -5.57 2.86 14.06
CA LEU A 56 -5.60 4.18 13.44
C LEU A 56 -5.04 5.26 14.39
N GLN A 57 -5.35 5.20 15.68
CA GLN A 57 -4.79 6.14 16.66
C GLN A 57 -3.26 5.95 16.80
N LYS A 58 -2.76 4.72 16.80
CA LYS A 58 -1.30 4.46 16.79
C LYS A 58 -0.64 5.00 15.54
N LEU A 59 -1.27 4.81 14.38
CA LEU A 59 -0.80 5.36 13.12
C LEU A 59 -0.83 6.90 13.12
N ALA A 60 -1.87 7.52 13.68
CA ALA A 60 -1.95 8.98 13.82
C ALA A 60 -0.85 9.54 14.74
N LYS A 61 -0.48 8.81 15.81
CA LYS A 61 0.68 9.18 16.64
C LYS A 61 2.02 9.13 15.87
N GLN A 62 2.13 8.29 14.85
CA GLN A 62 3.35 8.11 14.06
C GLN A 62 3.43 9.05 12.86
N TYR A 63 2.33 9.22 12.12
CA TYR A 63 2.28 9.98 10.87
C TYR A 63 1.68 11.38 11.02
N GLY A 64 1.02 11.66 12.14
CA GLY A 64 0.36 12.92 12.44
C GLY A 64 -1.17 12.84 12.38
N PRO A 65 -1.86 13.93 12.80
CA PRO A 65 -3.32 13.98 12.93
C PRO A 65 -4.07 13.91 11.59
N ILE A 66 -3.39 14.22 10.48
CA ILE A 66 -3.92 14.10 9.12
C ILE A 66 -2.98 13.20 8.33
N MET A 67 -3.46 12.01 7.97
CA MET A 67 -2.66 11.04 7.22
C MET A 67 -3.42 10.43 6.04
N HIS A 68 -2.70 10.08 4.97
CA HIS A 68 -3.27 9.33 3.84
C HIS A 68 -3.04 7.83 4.00
N MET A 69 -4.02 7.03 3.62
CA MET A 69 -3.92 5.58 3.65
C MET A 69 -4.72 4.97 2.51
N ARG A 70 -4.48 3.70 2.17
CA ARG A 70 -5.35 2.97 1.23
C ARG A 70 -6.05 1.85 1.97
N LEU A 71 -7.37 1.80 1.95
CA LEU A 71 -8.14 0.68 2.45
C LEU A 71 -8.55 -0.20 1.26
N GLY A 72 -7.75 -1.23 0.99
CA GLY A 72 -7.88 -2.00 -0.26
C GLY A 72 -7.46 -1.16 -1.46
N LEU A 73 -8.38 -1.00 -2.41
CA LEU A 73 -8.21 -0.15 -3.59
C LEU A 73 -8.66 1.30 -3.36
N ILE A 74 -9.25 1.60 -2.20
CA ILE A 74 -9.83 2.91 -1.90
C ILE A 74 -8.79 3.80 -1.21
N PRO A 75 -8.40 4.96 -1.78
CA PRO A 75 -7.60 5.95 -1.06
C PRO A 75 -8.47 6.66 -0.02
N THR A 76 -7.97 6.77 1.21
CA THR A 76 -8.70 7.30 2.37
C THR A 76 -7.82 8.28 3.13
N ILE A 77 -8.38 9.41 3.54
CA ILE A 77 -7.74 10.34 4.48
C ILE A 77 -8.32 10.08 5.86
N VAL A 78 -7.44 9.89 6.84
CA VAL A 78 -7.82 9.71 8.23
C VAL A 78 -7.48 10.98 8.99
N VAL A 79 -8.46 11.45 9.76
CA VAL A 79 -8.34 12.60 10.66
C VAL A 79 -8.61 12.10 12.08
N SER A 80 -7.67 12.35 12.99
CA SER A 80 -7.77 12.00 14.41
C SER A 80 -8.02 13.21 15.29
#